data_AF-A0A2D5HCS1-F1
#
_entry.id   AF-A0A2D5HCS1-F1
#
_cell.length_a   1.000
_cell.length_b   1.000
_cell.length_c   1.000
_cell.angle_alpha   90.00
_cell.angle_beta   90.00
_cell.angle_gamma   90.00
#
_symmetry.space_group_name_H-M   'P 1'
#
loop_
_entity.id
_entity.type
_entity.pdbx_description
1 polymer ?
#
loop_
_entity_poly.entity_id
_entity_poly.type
_entity_poly.pdbx_seq_one_letter_code
_entity_poly.pdbx_strand_id
1 'polypeptide(L)'
;MPKTPKYNEIACPKCKEPIAIDAQICPHCRTEFDPADVETRVKSQRKAVAIGCGLILAVIVGLAALGSSGDDASDKSSSDNVAAADEYPEPGSADPEVKDAAIGFYRSLFAGMGACDKAASKTADVANGLETGGTTIYDAYSAATAQVAACKESWNELDGLEIPSALAGPARDAAEKAREMCSNTALTKQMGAETMQEVFDGNMKPSKIEEMRQHAEAAQAGVLACVAGATDMAMKAGVNVEDLPKFD
;
A
#
# COMPACT_ATOMS: atom_id res chain seq x y z
N MET A 1 10.14 -15.02 -30.55
CA MET A 1 10.75 -14.74 -29.23
C MET A 1 9.82 -15.33 -28.18
N PRO A 2 10.31 -16.17 -27.26
CA PRO A 2 9.48 -16.70 -26.18
C PRO A 2 8.97 -15.56 -25.30
N LYS A 3 7.72 -15.64 -24.86
CA LYS A 3 7.11 -14.65 -23.96
C LYS A 3 7.74 -14.77 -22.57
N THR A 4 7.99 -13.63 -21.93
CA THR A 4 8.46 -13.59 -20.54
C THR A 4 7.32 -14.05 -19.61
N PRO A 5 7.53 -15.04 -18.72
CA PRO A 5 6.51 -15.49 -17.77
C PRO A 5 6.10 -14.38 -16.79
N LYS A 6 4.80 -14.33 -16.43
CA LYS A 6 4.30 -13.47 -15.34
C LYS A 6 4.62 -14.07 -13.95
N TYR A 7 4.29 -13.33 -12.88
CA TYR A 7 4.65 -13.70 -11.50
C TYR A 7 4.15 -15.10 -11.06
N ASN A 8 3.09 -15.62 -11.68
CA ASN A 8 2.47 -16.91 -11.42
C ASN A 8 2.64 -17.94 -12.56
N GLU A 9 3.55 -17.66 -13.49
CA GLU A 9 3.83 -18.51 -14.64
C GLU A 9 5.29 -18.98 -14.64
N ILE A 10 5.54 -20.14 -15.25
CA ILE A 10 6.88 -20.67 -15.52
C ILE A 10 7.02 -21.03 -16.99
N ALA A 11 8.23 -21.01 -17.53
CA ALA A 11 8.45 -21.46 -18.90
C ALA A 11 8.35 -23.00 -19.00
N CYS A 12 7.52 -23.50 -19.92
CA CYS A 12 7.40 -24.93 -20.16
C CYS A 12 8.76 -25.54 -20.56
N PRO A 13 9.21 -26.65 -19.96
CA PRO A 13 10.53 -27.21 -20.24
C PRO A 13 10.67 -27.71 -21.68
N LYS A 14 9.56 -28.07 -22.34
CA LYS A 14 9.53 -28.60 -23.72
C LYS A 14 9.40 -27.49 -24.77
N CYS A 15 8.35 -26.67 -24.70
CA CYS A 15 8.07 -25.67 -25.74
C CYS A 15 8.46 -24.23 -25.38
N LYS A 16 8.94 -23.98 -24.16
CA LYS A 16 9.38 -22.66 -23.64
C LYS A 16 8.29 -21.59 -23.57
N GLU A 17 7.05 -21.90 -23.92
CA GLU A 17 5.91 -21.02 -23.68
C GLU A 17 5.59 -20.94 -22.18
N PRO A 18 5.16 -19.78 -21.67
CA PRO A 18 4.76 -19.62 -20.27
C PRO A 18 3.50 -20.44 -19.98
N ILE A 19 3.49 -21.08 -18.82
CA ILE A 19 2.39 -21.91 -18.32
C ILE A 19 2.14 -21.59 -16.85
N ALA A 20 0.91 -21.77 -16.37
CA ALA A 20 0.61 -21.67 -14.94
C ALA A 20 1.48 -22.65 -14.14
N ILE A 21 1.94 -22.23 -12.97
CA ILE A 21 2.90 -23.01 -12.18
C ILE A 21 2.35 -24.35 -11.67
N ASP A 22 1.03 -24.42 -11.51
CA ASP A 22 0.26 -25.59 -11.08
C ASP A 22 -0.31 -26.39 -12.26
N ALA A 23 0.00 -26.02 -13.51
CA ALA A 23 -0.49 -26.72 -14.69
C ALA A 23 0.04 -28.16 -14.75
N GLN A 24 -0.86 -29.14 -14.79
CA GLN A 24 -0.52 -30.55 -14.97
C GLN A 24 -0.22 -30.92 -16.44
N ILE A 25 -0.77 -30.17 -17.40
CA ILE A 25 -0.57 -30.38 -18.83
C ILE A 25 -0.28 -29.03 -19.48
N CYS A 26 0.77 -28.95 -20.30
CA CYS A 26 1.09 -27.73 -21.04
C CYS A 26 -0.01 -27.43 -22.09
N PRO A 27 -0.67 -26.25 -22.06
CA PRO A 27 -1.71 -25.90 -23.04
C PRO A 27 -1.18 -25.73 -24.47
N HIS A 28 0.12 -25.51 -24.63
CA HIS A 28 0.75 -25.26 -25.93
C HIS A 28 1.24 -26.54 -26.62
N CYS A 29 1.92 -27.42 -25.90
CA CYS A 29 2.54 -28.63 -26.47
C CYS A 29 1.97 -29.95 -25.93
N ARG A 30 0.98 -29.89 -25.04
CA ARG A 30 0.31 -31.05 -24.42
C ARG A 30 1.23 -32.02 -23.70
N THR A 31 2.40 -31.57 -23.28
CA THR A 31 3.26 -32.36 -22.39
C THR A 31 2.62 -32.45 -21.02
N GLU A 32 2.39 -33.68 -20.57
CA GLU A 32 1.96 -33.99 -19.21
C GLU A 32 3.15 -33.90 -18.25
N PHE A 33 2.92 -33.34 -17.06
CA PHE A 33 3.92 -33.21 -16.01
C PHE A 33 3.62 -34.17 -14.87
N ASP A 34 4.67 -34.69 -14.25
CA ASP A 34 4.53 -35.51 -13.05
C ASP A 34 3.94 -34.64 -11.91
N PRO A 35 2.90 -35.11 -11.20
CA PRO A 35 2.34 -34.40 -10.05
C PRO A 35 3.37 -33.99 -8.99
N ALA A 36 4.42 -34.80 -8.76
CA ALA A 36 5.49 -34.49 -7.82
C ALA A 36 6.33 -33.28 -8.28
N ASP A 37 6.54 -33.15 -9.59
CA ASP A 37 7.21 -31.99 -10.18
C ASP A 37 6.36 -30.73 -10.05
N VAL A 38 5.05 -30.85 -10.26
CA VAL A 38 4.10 -29.73 -10.10
C VAL A 38 4.09 -29.24 -8.65
N GLU A 39 4.01 -30.15 -7.68
CA GLU A 39 4.06 -29.80 -6.26
C GLU A 39 5.37 -29.10 -5.87
N THR A 40 6.49 -29.57 -6.42
CA THR A 40 7.81 -28.97 -6.18
C THR A 40 7.90 -27.55 -6.73
N ARG A 41 7.33 -27.29 -7.92
CA ARG A 41 7.26 -25.95 -8.52
C ARG A 41 6.41 -24.99 -7.67
N VAL A 42 5.23 -25.44 -7.24
CA VAL A 42 4.34 -24.63 -6.38
C VAL A 42 5.02 -24.33 -5.04
N LYS A 43 5.71 -25.30 -4.43
CA LYS A 43 6.46 -25.10 -3.18
C LYS A 43 7.64 -24.15 -3.36
N SER A 44 8.39 -24.25 -4.45
CA SER A 44 9.55 -23.38 -4.68
C SER A 44 9.15 -21.94 -4.90
N GLN A 45 8.04 -21.67 -5.59
CA GLN A 45 7.51 -20.31 -5.75
C GLN A 45 6.97 -19.75 -4.43
N ARG A 46 6.25 -20.54 -3.62
CA ARG A 46 5.83 -20.10 -2.28
C ARG A 46 7.02 -19.73 -1.40
N LYS A 47 8.11 -20.50 -1.48
CA LYS A 47 9.37 -20.17 -0.78
C LYS A 47 10.02 -18.91 -1.36
N ALA A 48 10.05 -18.73 -2.68
CA ALA A 48 10.59 -17.53 -3.31
C ALA A 48 9.80 -16.27 -2.94
N VAL A 49 8.47 -16.35 -2.80
CA VAL A 49 7.62 -15.25 -2.34
C VAL A 49 7.86 -14.95 -0.85
N ALA A 50 7.94 -15.99 -0.01
CA ALA A 50 8.24 -15.83 1.42
C ALA A 50 9.65 -15.26 1.66
N ILE A 51 10.63 -15.73 0.89
CA ILE A 51 12.02 -15.25 0.95
C ILE A 51 12.12 -13.85 0.31
N GLY A 52 11.33 -13.52 -0.70
CA GLY A 52 11.29 -12.17 -1.29
C GLY A 52 10.83 -11.12 -0.28
N CYS A 53 9.79 -11.41 0.51
CA CYS A 53 9.34 -10.51 1.57
C CYS A 53 10.34 -10.45 2.74
N GLY A 54 10.95 -11.58 3.10
CA GLY A 54 11.96 -11.65 4.16
C GLY A 54 13.31 -11.00 3.79
N LEU A 55 13.73 -11.10 2.53
CA LEU A 55 14.92 -10.43 2.01
C LEU A 55 14.70 -8.94 1.86
N ILE A 56 13.51 -8.45 1.51
CA ILE A 56 13.25 -7.01 1.51
C ILE A 56 13.40 -6.44 2.93
N LEU A 57 12.86 -7.11 3.95
CA LEU A 57 13.05 -6.69 5.34
C LEU A 57 14.52 -6.83 5.82
N ALA A 58 15.22 -7.90 5.43
CA ALA A 58 16.63 -8.09 5.78
C ALA A 58 17.58 -7.20 4.97
N VAL A 59 17.20 -6.76 3.77
CA VAL A 59 17.93 -5.79 2.94
C VAL A 59 17.69 -4.38 3.45
N ILE A 60 16.50 -4.05 3.96
CA ILE A 60 16.25 -2.78 4.67
C ILE A 60 17.09 -2.72 5.97
N VAL A 61 17.20 -3.82 6.72
CA VAL A 61 18.05 -3.90 7.93
C VAL A 61 19.55 -4.04 7.59
N GLY A 62 19.89 -4.68 6.47
CA GLY A 62 21.26 -4.94 6.03
C GLY A 62 21.91 -3.79 5.25
N LEU A 63 21.12 -3.01 4.50
CA LEU A 63 21.57 -1.77 3.85
C LEU A 63 21.85 -0.65 4.87
N ALA A 64 21.34 -0.77 6.10
CA ALA A 64 21.78 0.07 7.22
C ALA A 64 23.19 -0.31 7.74
N ALA A 65 23.73 -1.48 7.37
CA ALA A 65 24.99 -1.99 7.92
C ALA A 65 26.16 -2.05 6.92
N LEU A 66 25.91 -2.17 5.60
CA LEU A 66 27.00 -2.33 4.64
C LEU A 66 26.71 -1.60 3.32
N GLY A 67 27.44 -0.52 3.09
CA GLY A 67 27.51 0.17 1.80
C GLY A 67 28.30 -0.60 0.73
N SER A 68 27.94 -0.29 -0.52
CA SER A 68 28.73 -0.33 -1.75
C SER A 68 28.90 -1.66 -2.50
N SER A 69 28.27 -1.78 -3.68
CA SER A 69 28.91 -1.77 -5.03
C SER A 69 28.06 -2.53 -6.07
N GLY A 70 27.74 -1.89 -7.20
CA GLY A 70 27.24 -2.58 -8.39
C GLY A 70 26.43 -1.70 -9.35
N ASP A 71 27.09 -1.14 -10.35
CA ASP A 71 26.57 -0.28 -11.42
C ASP A 71 25.65 -1.02 -12.43
N ASP A 72 24.55 -0.40 -12.85
CA ASP A 72 24.28 -0.09 -14.27
C ASP A 72 23.01 0.79 -14.49
N ALA A 73 23.29 2.01 -14.96
CA ALA A 73 22.58 2.90 -15.90
C ALA A 73 21.06 3.26 -15.79
N SER A 74 20.87 4.57 -15.51
CA SER A 74 19.85 5.52 -16.04
C SER A 74 18.52 5.68 -15.29
N ASP A 75 18.47 6.63 -14.35
CA ASP A 75 17.93 7.97 -14.67
C ASP A 75 18.39 9.05 -13.67
N LYS A 76 18.48 10.30 -14.13
CA LYS A 76 19.09 11.44 -13.44
C LYS A 76 18.29 11.92 -12.23
N SER A 77 18.93 12.02 -11.06
CA SER A 77 19.10 13.25 -10.27
C SER A 77 19.25 12.95 -8.77
N SER A 78 20.26 13.57 -8.14
CA SER A 78 20.47 13.73 -6.69
C SER A 78 21.10 12.55 -5.94
N SER A 79 22.39 12.28 -6.22
CA SER A 79 23.23 11.37 -5.42
C SER A 79 24.54 12.06 -4.99
N ASP A 80 24.43 13.14 -4.21
CA ASP A 80 25.58 13.73 -3.47
C ASP A 80 25.18 14.31 -2.10
N ASN A 81 24.04 13.88 -1.56
CA ASN A 81 23.74 14.04 -0.13
C ASN A 81 23.51 12.65 0.42
N VAL A 82 24.59 12.01 0.90
CA VAL A 82 24.45 11.00 1.96
C VAL A 82 23.96 11.81 3.15
N ALA A 83 22.65 12.03 3.21
CA ALA A 83 22.01 12.69 4.34
C ALA A 83 22.51 11.96 5.57
N ALA A 84 23.19 12.69 6.46
CA ALA A 84 23.51 12.18 7.78
C ALA A 84 22.21 11.55 8.29
N ALA A 85 22.25 10.27 8.65
CA ALA A 85 21.08 9.58 9.15
C ALA A 85 20.52 10.46 10.28
N ASP A 86 19.34 11.05 10.05
CA ASP A 86 18.75 11.97 11.01
C ASP A 86 18.66 11.23 12.34
N GLU A 87 19.42 11.70 13.32
CA GLU A 87 19.49 11.07 14.63
C GLU A 87 18.14 11.32 15.30
N TYR A 88 17.39 10.24 15.56
CA TYR A 88 16.11 10.35 16.27
C TYR A 88 16.40 10.83 17.70
N PRO A 89 15.60 11.76 18.24
CA PRO A 89 15.65 12.08 19.66
C PRO A 89 15.41 10.82 20.49
N GLU A 90 15.94 10.80 21.73
CA GLU A 90 15.68 9.70 22.65
C GLU A 90 14.15 9.56 22.86
N PRO A 91 13.56 8.36 22.76
CA PRO A 91 12.11 8.18 22.92
C PRO A 91 11.62 8.73 24.26
N GLY A 92 10.59 9.58 24.23
CA GLY A 92 10.03 10.25 25.41
C GLY A 92 10.76 11.52 25.84
N SER A 93 11.79 11.95 25.11
CA SER A 93 12.53 13.19 25.39
C SER A 93 11.84 14.47 24.88
N ALA A 94 10.71 14.33 24.17
CA ALA A 94 9.95 15.47 23.66
C ALA A 94 9.60 16.46 24.78
N ASP A 95 9.83 17.76 24.51
CA ASP A 95 9.22 18.82 25.31
C ASP A 95 7.68 18.64 25.34
N PRO A 96 7.01 18.90 26.47
CA PRO A 96 5.55 18.72 26.57
C PRO A 96 4.76 19.41 25.47
N GLU A 97 5.15 20.61 25.04
CA GLU A 97 4.45 21.34 23.97
C GLU A 97 4.62 20.65 22.62
N VAL A 98 5.83 20.16 22.31
CA VAL A 98 6.14 19.41 21.08
C VAL A 98 5.39 18.07 21.07
N LYS A 99 5.35 17.39 22.21
CA LYS A 99 4.62 16.13 22.38
C LYS A 99 3.14 16.31 22.12
N ASP A 100 2.51 17.31 22.75
CA ASP A 100 1.09 17.58 22.59
C ASP A 100 0.76 17.99 21.15
N ALA A 101 1.63 18.79 20.51
CA ALA A 101 1.49 19.17 19.11
C ALA A 101 1.58 17.95 18.16
N ALA A 102 2.57 17.07 18.36
CA ALA A 102 2.75 15.86 17.55
C ALA A 102 1.55 14.90 17.70
N ILE A 103 1.10 14.63 18.93
CA ILE A 103 -0.06 13.78 19.19
C ILE A 103 -1.33 14.41 18.63
N GLY A 104 -1.50 15.72 18.77
CA GLY A 104 -2.62 16.47 18.21
C GLY A 104 -2.67 16.36 16.69
N PHE A 105 -1.55 16.62 16.01
CA PHE A 105 -1.45 16.50 14.55
C PHE A 105 -1.68 15.06 14.07
N TYR A 106 -1.12 14.07 14.78
CA TYR A 106 -1.37 12.65 14.53
C TYR A 106 -2.87 12.36 14.55
N ARG A 107 -3.60 12.75 15.61
CA ARG A 107 -5.05 12.58 15.69
C ARG A 107 -5.77 13.24 14.52
N SER A 108 -5.38 14.46 14.14
CA SER A 108 -6.01 15.18 13.04
C SER A 108 -5.83 14.49 11.69
N LEU A 109 -4.67 13.89 11.41
CA LEU A 109 -4.45 13.10 10.19
C LEU A 109 -5.46 11.96 10.06
N PHE A 110 -5.65 11.17 11.12
CA PHE A 110 -6.56 10.03 11.07
C PHE A 110 -8.03 10.43 11.20
N ALA A 111 -8.32 11.52 11.91
CA ALA A 111 -9.65 12.12 11.89
C ALA A 111 -10.05 12.52 10.47
N GLY A 112 -9.14 13.19 9.73
CA GLY A 112 -9.36 13.56 8.33
C GLY A 112 -9.56 12.36 7.41
N MET A 113 -8.87 11.24 7.65
CA MET A 113 -9.08 9.98 6.91
C MET A 113 -10.38 9.23 7.30
N GLY A 114 -10.91 9.46 8.50
CA GLY A 114 -11.93 8.60 9.11
C GLY A 114 -13.23 8.50 8.30
N ALA A 115 -13.67 9.58 7.65
CA ALA A 115 -14.86 9.56 6.80
C ALA A 115 -14.67 8.64 5.57
N CYS A 116 -13.54 8.80 4.86
CA CYS A 116 -13.15 7.95 3.73
C CYS A 116 -13.03 6.48 4.14
N ASP A 117 -12.37 6.20 5.27
CA ASP A 117 -12.14 4.84 5.76
C ASP A 117 -13.43 4.12 6.14
N LYS A 118 -14.32 4.82 6.85
CA LYS A 118 -15.66 4.30 7.19
C LYS A 118 -16.49 4.03 5.94
N ALA A 119 -16.45 4.92 4.95
CA ALA A 119 -17.18 4.73 3.70
C ALA A 119 -16.60 3.55 2.89
N ALA A 120 -15.27 3.41 2.84
CA ALA A 120 -14.59 2.30 2.20
C ALA A 120 -14.92 0.95 2.86
N SER A 121 -14.93 0.89 4.20
CA SER A 121 -15.36 -0.30 4.95
C SER A 121 -16.80 -0.68 4.61
N LYS A 122 -17.71 0.29 4.58
CA LYS A 122 -19.12 0.05 4.19
C LYS A 122 -19.23 -0.48 2.76
N THR A 123 -18.46 0.07 1.81
CA THR A 123 -18.43 -0.43 0.43
C THR A 123 -17.96 -1.88 0.39
N ALA A 124 -16.91 -2.23 1.14
CA ALA A 124 -16.42 -3.60 1.24
C ALA A 124 -17.47 -4.56 1.83
N ASP A 125 -18.17 -4.16 2.90
CA ASP A 125 -19.24 -4.95 3.50
C ASP A 125 -20.39 -5.22 2.51
N VAL A 126 -20.79 -4.18 1.78
CA VAL A 126 -21.85 -4.30 0.76
C VAL A 126 -21.40 -5.18 -0.40
N ALA A 127 -20.13 -5.07 -0.83
CA ALA A 127 -19.57 -5.92 -1.88
C ALA A 127 -19.54 -7.40 -1.47
N ASN A 128 -19.14 -7.71 -0.23
CA ASN A 128 -19.20 -9.06 0.33
C ASN A 128 -20.64 -9.59 0.41
N GLY A 129 -21.60 -8.71 0.68
CA GLY A 129 -23.03 -9.03 0.65
C GLY A 129 -23.53 -9.52 -0.71
N LEU A 130 -22.90 -9.11 -1.82
CA LEU A 130 -23.32 -9.53 -3.17
C LEU A 130 -23.10 -11.03 -3.37
N GLU A 131 -22.00 -11.57 -2.85
CA GLU A 131 -21.68 -13.01 -2.96
C GLU A 131 -22.69 -13.89 -2.21
N THR A 132 -23.24 -13.37 -1.11
CA THR A 132 -24.22 -14.06 -0.27
C THR A 132 -25.68 -13.80 -0.67
N GLY A 133 -25.91 -12.89 -1.63
CA GLY A 133 -27.24 -12.40 -1.99
C GLY A 133 -27.90 -11.53 -0.90
N GLY A 134 -27.13 -11.05 0.08
CA GLY A 134 -27.60 -10.19 1.16
C GLY A 134 -27.71 -8.71 0.78
N THR A 135 -27.11 -8.32 -0.35
CA THR A 135 -27.17 -6.95 -0.91
C THR A 135 -27.40 -7.01 -2.42
N THR A 136 -27.78 -5.87 -2.99
CA THR A 136 -27.98 -5.71 -4.43
C THR A 136 -26.85 -4.92 -5.07
N ILE A 137 -26.69 -5.03 -6.39
CA ILE A 137 -25.74 -4.21 -7.15
C ILE A 137 -26.01 -2.70 -6.96
N TYR A 138 -27.29 -2.31 -6.79
CA TYR A 138 -27.66 -0.93 -6.49
C TYR A 138 -27.13 -0.45 -5.14
N ASP A 139 -27.15 -1.31 -4.12
CA ASP A 139 -26.56 -0.98 -2.81
C ASP A 139 -25.05 -0.78 -2.94
N ALA A 140 -24.38 -1.62 -3.72
CA ALA A 140 -22.94 -1.55 -3.96
C ALA A 140 -22.54 -0.28 -4.71
N TYR A 141 -23.28 0.07 -5.77
CA TYR A 141 -23.09 1.33 -6.49
C TYR A 141 -23.31 2.56 -5.59
N SER A 142 -24.36 2.54 -4.76
CA SER A 142 -24.65 3.62 -3.81
C SER A 142 -23.55 3.76 -2.76
N ALA A 143 -23.04 2.66 -2.23
CA ALA A 143 -21.93 2.65 -1.28
C ALA A 143 -20.64 3.22 -1.90
N ALA A 144 -20.29 2.77 -3.11
CA ALA A 144 -19.13 3.31 -3.85
C ALA A 144 -19.28 4.82 -4.11
N THR A 145 -20.47 5.30 -4.45
CA THR A 145 -20.75 6.73 -4.63
C THR A 145 -20.54 7.52 -3.34
N ALA A 146 -21.01 7.00 -2.20
CA ALA A 146 -20.78 7.61 -0.90
C ALA A 146 -19.28 7.63 -0.54
N GLN A 147 -18.54 6.57 -0.89
CA GLN A 147 -17.09 6.52 -0.71
C GLN A 147 -16.35 7.56 -1.54
N VAL A 148 -16.71 7.77 -2.81
CA VAL A 148 -16.12 8.83 -3.65
C VAL A 148 -16.26 10.20 -2.98
N ALA A 149 -17.48 10.53 -2.52
CA ALA A 149 -17.74 11.81 -1.85
C ALA A 149 -16.92 11.96 -0.55
N ALA A 150 -16.93 10.93 0.30
CA ALA A 150 -16.22 10.94 1.57
C ALA A 150 -14.69 11.02 1.39
N CYS A 151 -14.13 10.29 0.43
CA CYS A 151 -12.69 10.32 0.17
C CYS A 151 -12.22 11.62 -0.46
N LYS A 152 -13.05 12.25 -1.30
CA LYS A 152 -12.79 13.60 -1.79
C LYS A 152 -12.80 14.64 -0.67
N GLU A 153 -13.75 14.53 0.26
CA GLU A 153 -13.81 15.41 1.44
C GLU A 153 -12.58 15.22 2.34
N SER A 154 -12.23 13.97 2.66
CA SER A 154 -11.01 13.62 3.41
C SER A 154 -9.75 14.18 2.75
N TRP A 155 -9.64 14.09 1.41
CA TRP A 155 -8.50 14.64 0.68
C TRP A 155 -8.38 16.16 0.87
N ASN A 156 -9.48 16.91 0.76
CA ASN A 156 -9.48 18.35 0.98
C ASN A 156 -9.16 18.72 2.44
N GLU A 157 -9.69 17.97 3.42
CA GLU A 157 -9.44 18.20 4.84
C GLU A 157 -7.95 17.98 5.18
N LEU A 158 -7.36 16.90 4.63
CA LEU A 158 -5.95 16.58 4.83
C LEU A 158 -5.02 17.59 4.14
N ASP A 159 -5.35 18.02 2.92
CA ASP A 159 -4.57 19.05 2.22
C ASP A 159 -4.57 20.39 2.98
N GLY A 160 -5.73 20.74 3.57
CA GLY A 160 -5.89 21.93 4.40
C GLY A 160 -5.34 21.81 5.82
N LEU A 161 -4.85 20.64 6.24
CA LEU A 161 -4.38 20.43 7.60
C LEU A 161 -3.07 21.19 7.85
N GLU A 162 -3.12 22.16 8.77
CA GLU A 162 -1.96 22.95 9.17
C GLU A 162 -1.02 22.15 10.07
N ILE A 163 0.29 22.26 9.81
CA ILE A 163 1.32 21.62 10.61
C ILE A 163 1.68 22.53 11.78
N PRO A 164 1.53 22.08 13.04
CA PRO A 164 1.82 22.89 14.21
C PRO A 164 3.23 23.49 14.16
N SER A 165 3.37 24.77 14.50
CA SER A 165 4.68 25.45 14.49
C SER A 165 5.65 24.89 15.53
N ALA A 166 5.15 24.21 16.57
CA ALA A 166 5.97 23.50 17.55
C ALA A 166 6.71 22.31 16.93
N LEU A 167 6.22 21.76 15.81
CA LEU A 167 6.97 20.80 15.01
C LEU A 167 7.96 21.56 14.13
N ALA A 168 9.25 21.37 14.41
CA ALA A 168 10.36 21.99 13.70
C ALA A 168 11.36 20.94 13.19
N GLY A 169 12.20 21.35 12.23
CA GLY A 169 13.25 20.50 11.68
C GLY A 169 12.72 19.16 11.15
N PRO A 170 13.39 18.03 11.42
CA PRO A 170 13.01 16.72 10.89
C PRO A 170 11.58 16.28 11.21
N ALA A 171 11.03 16.67 12.36
CA ALA A 171 9.66 16.35 12.74
C ALA A 171 8.65 17.09 11.85
N ARG A 172 8.94 18.34 11.46
CA ARG A 172 8.09 19.12 10.56
C ARG A 172 8.08 18.51 9.15
N ASP A 173 9.25 18.18 8.64
CA ASP A 173 9.39 17.57 7.30
C ASP A 173 8.67 16.21 7.24
N ALA A 174 8.77 15.42 8.31
CA ALA A 174 8.03 14.18 8.45
C ALA A 174 6.51 14.40 8.55
N ALA A 175 6.05 15.48 9.21
CA ALA A 175 4.64 15.85 9.26
C ALA A 175 4.09 16.23 7.87
N GLU A 176 4.86 16.99 7.07
CA GLU A 176 4.51 17.33 5.68
C GLU A 176 4.35 16.08 4.84
N LYS A 177 5.33 15.17 4.94
CA LYS A 177 5.33 13.91 4.20
C LYS A 177 4.19 12.98 4.64
N ALA A 178 3.92 12.89 5.94
CA ALA A 178 2.81 12.09 6.47
C ALA A 178 1.46 12.60 5.94
N ARG A 179 1.24 13.91 5.99
CA ARG A 179 0.03 14.55 5.43
C ARG A 179 -0.12 14.28 3.95
N GLU A 180 0.95 14.42 3.17
CA GLU A 180 0.95 14.11 1.74
C GLU A 180 0.60 12.63 1.48
N MET A 181 1.21 11.69 2.20
CA MET A 181 0.90 10.26 2.05
C MET A 181 -0.57 9.95 2.38
N CYS A 182 -1.11 10.50 3.46
CA CYS A 182 -2.50 10.32 3.84
C CYS A 182 -3.45 10.93 2.81
N SER A 183 -3.17 12.15 2.34
CA SER A 183 -3.93 12.83 1.29
C SER A 183 -3.94 12.03 -0.03
N ASN A 184 -2.78 11.59 -0.50
CA ASN A 184 -2.66 10.74 -1.69
C ASN A 184 -3.37 9.39 -1.52
N THR A 185 -3.43 8.86 -0.31
CA THR A 185 -4.18 7.64 0.01
C THR A 185 -5.69 7.87 -0.12
N ALA A 186 -6.22 8.97 0.41
CA ALA A 186 -7.62 9.35 0.24
C ALA A 186 -7.98 9.49 -1.25
N LEU A 187 -7.13 10.16 -2.03
CA LEU A 187 -7.30 10.27 -3.48
C LEU A 187 -7.28 8.90 -4.18
N THR A 188 -6.36 8.01 -3.78
CA THR A 188 -6.28 6.65 -4.34
C THR A 188 -7.54 5.83 -4.02
N LYS A 189 -8.07 5.95 -2.80
CA LYS A 189 -9.34 5.33 -2.41
C LYS A 189 -10.52 5.89 -3.19
N GLN A 190 -10.52 7.19 -3.48
CA GLN A 190 -11.52 7.81 -4.34
C GLN A 190 -11.48 7.23 -5.76
N MET A 191 -10.29 7.16 -6.39
CA MET A 191 -10.14 6.58 -7.74
C MET A 191 -10.61 5.12 -7.78
N GLY A 192 -10.24 4.31 -6.78
CA GLY A 192 -10.74 2.94 -6.67
C GLY A 192 -12.26 2.85 -6.54
N ALA A 193 -12.87 3.79 -5.82
CA ALA A 193 -14.33 3.87 -5.69
C ALA A 193 -15.02 4.29 -6.99
N GLU A 194 -14.42 5.21 -7.76
CA GLU A 194 -14.90 5.58 -9.10
C GLU A 194 -14.85 4.36 -10.04
N THR A 195 -13.75 3.59 -10.03
CA THR A 195 -13.67 2.35 -10.81
C THR A 195 -14.70 1.32 -10.35
N MET A 196 -14.96 1.19 -9.05
CA MET A 196 -16.04 0.34 -8.53
C MET A 196 -17.41 0.77 -9.04
N GLN A 197 -17.71 2.07 -9.09
CA GLN A 197 -18.96 2.56 -9.68
C GLN A 197 -19.12 2.14 -11.14
N GLU A 198 -18.07 2.27 -11.96
CA GLU A 198 -18.11 1.81 -13.35
C GLU A 198 -18.41 0.32 -13.46
N VAL A 199 -17.77 -0.51 -12.62
CA VAL A 199 -17.99 -1.97 -12.61
C VAL A 199 -19.43 -2.30 -12.22
N PHE A 200 -19.97 -1.66 -11.17
CA PHE A 200 -21.36 -1.86 -10.74
C PHE A 200 -22.40 -1.30 -11.71
N ASP A 201 -22.05 -0.31 -12.53
CA ASP A 201 -22.86 0.20 -13.64
C ASP A 201 -22.79 -0.72 -14.89
N GLY A 202 -22.16 -1.89 -14.77
CA GLY A 202 -22.15 -2.93 -15.80
C GLY A 202 -20.89 -2.96 -16.67
N ASN A 203 -19.89 -2.12 -16.41
CA ASN A 203 -18.60 -2.16 -17.11
C ASN A 203 -17.68 -3.26 -16.55
N MET A 204 -18.13 -4.52 -16.61
CA MET A 204 -17.40 -5.69 -16.10
C MET A 204 -16.29 -6.19 -17.05
N LYS A 205 -15.65 -5.29 -17.81
CA LYS A 205 -14.51 -5.67 -18.65
C LYS A 205 -13.38 -6.16 -17.76
N PRO A 206 -12.66 -7.25 -18.12
CA PRO A 206 -11.54 -7.75 -17.32
C PRO A 206 -10.49 -6.68 -16.98
N SER A 207 -10.25 -5.72 -17.88
CA SER A 207 -9.34 -4.60 -17.63
C SER A 207 -9.80 -3.68 -16.51
N LYS A 208 -11.12 -3.46 -16.36
CA LYS A 208 -11.68 -2.60 -15.30
C LYS A 208 -11.70 -3.28 -13.95
N ILE A 209 -11.94 -4.58 -13.93
CA ILE A 209 -11.80 -5.39 -12.71
C ILE A 209 -10.33 -5.39 -12.24
N GLU A 210 -9.38 -5.51 -13.15
CA GLU A 210 -7.96 -5.44 -12.84
C GLU A 210 -7.53 -4.04 -12.37
N GLU A 211 -8.01 -2.97 -13.00
CA GLU A 211 -7.81 -1.58 -12.57
C GLU A 211 -8.35 -1.35 -11.14
N MET A 212 -9.56 -1.83 -10.85
CA MET A 212 -10.14 -1.80 -9.50
C MET A 212 -9.26 -2.54 -8.49
N ARG A 213 -8.76 -3.73 -8.82
CA ARG A 213 -7.85 -4.51 -7.97
C ARG A 213 -6.55 -3.74 -7.69
N GLN A 214 -5.97 -3.12 -8.71
CA GLN A 214 -4.76 -2.31 -8.57
C GLN A 214 -4.97 -1.10 -7.66
N HIS A 215 -6.11 -0.40 -7.81
CA HIS A 215 -6.45 0.71 -6.92
C HIS A 215 -6.67 0.24 -5.48
N ALA A 216 -7.30 -0.92 -5.26
CA ALA A 216 -7.48 -1.47 -3.92
C ALA A 216 -6.13 -1.82 -3.26
N GLU A 217 -5.20 -2.43 -4.00
CA GLU A 217 -3.85 -2.74 -3.51
C GLU A 217 -3.04 -1.46 -3.22
N ALA A 218 -3.09 -0.49 -4.13
CA ALA A 218 -2.45 0.81 -3.94
C ALA A 218 -3.02 1.57 -2.73
N ALA A 219 -4.34 1.51 -2.51
CA ALA A 219 -4.99 2.11 -1.36
C ALA A 219 -4.55 1.45 -0.05
N GLN A 220 -4.44 0.11 0.01
CA GLN A 220 -3.95 -0.60 1.19
C GLN A 220 -2.49 -0.24 1.50
N ALA A 221 -1.63 -0.22 0.47
CA ALA A 221 -0.25 0.23 0.62
C ALA A 221 -0.17 1.70 1.08
N GLY A 222 -1.04 2.55 0.55
CA GLY A 222 -1.17 3.95 0.95
C GLY A 222 -1.53 4.13 2.41
N VAL A 223 -2.50 3.36 2.93
CA VAL A 223 -2.89 3.40 4.36
C VAL A 223 -1.70 3.05 5.24
N LEU A 224 -0.95 1.98 4.91
CA LEU A 224 0.24 1.60 5.66
C LEU A 224 1.32 2.69 5.60
N ALA A 225 1.52 3.32 4.44
CA ALA A 225 2.47 4.40 4.27
C ALA A 225 2.06 5.66 5.07
N CYS A 226 0.78 6.03 5.06
CA CYS A 226 0.21 7.10 5.88
C CYS A 226 0.45 6.85 7.37
N VAL A 227 0.16 5.63 7.86
CA VAL A 227 0.40 5.25 9.27
C VAL A 227 1.88 5.30 9.62
N ALA A 228 2.73 4.75 8.76
CA ALA A 228 4.17 4.75 8.96
C ALA A 228 4.74 6.18 8.97
N GLY A 229 4.31 7.05 8.06
CA GLY A 229 4.73 8.45 8.01
C GLY A 229 4.29 9.24 9.24
N ALA A 230 3.05 9.04 9.69
CA ALA A 230 2.55 9.70 10.91
C ALA A 230 3.30 9.23 12.16
N THR A 231 3.69 7.95 12.21
CA THR A 231 4.48 7.39 13.32
C THR A 231 5.93 7.88 13.27
N ASP A 232 6.55 7.94 12.09
CA ASP A 232 7.89 8.50 11.87
C ASP A 232 7.97 9.96 12.35
N MET A 233 6.96 10.77 12.02
CA MET A 233 6.82 12.14 12.51
C MET A 233 6.82 12.21 14.04
N ALA A 234 6.01 11.38 14.70
CA ALA A 234 5.94 11.34 16.16
C ALA A 234 7.27 10.93 16.79
N MET A 235 7.94 9.92 16.23
CA MET A 235 9.26 9.48 16.70
C MET A 235 10.33 10.57 16.53
N LYS A 236 10.34 11.28 15.40
CA LYS A 236 11.24 12.43 15.17
C LYS A 236 10.92 13.62 16.05
N ALA A 237 9.68 13.72 16.54
CA ALA A 237 9.30 14.68 17.58
C ALA A 237 9.71 14.23 19.00
N GLY A 238 10.29 13.04 19.16
CA GLY A 238 10.68 12.46 20.45
C GLY A 238 9.53 11.82 21.23
N VAL A 239 8.39 11.54 20.58
CA VAL A 239 7.21 10.92 21.20
C VAL A 239 7.35 9.40 21.21
N ASN A 240 7.00 8.76 22.33
CA ASN A 240 6.93 7.30 22.39
C ASN A 240 5.73 6.78 21.58
N VAL A 241 5.91 5.68 20.86
CA VAL A 241 4.84 5.07 20.06
C VAL A 241 3.67 4.62 20.95
N GLU A 242 3.94 4.25 22.20
CA GLU A 242 2.92 3.87 23.18
C GLU A 242 2.03 5.03 23.63
N ASP A 243 2.50 6.27 23.47
CA ASP A 243 1.71 7.48 23.76
C ASP A 243 0.77 7.85 22.61
N LEU A 244 0.94 7.22 21.43
CA LEU A 244 0.08 7.48 20.28
C LEU A 244 -1.30 6.83 20.46
N PRO A 245 -2.37 7.53 20.06
CA PRO A 245 -3.71 6.95 20.01
C PRO A 245 -3.71 5.70 19.14
N LYS A 246 -4.38 4.65 19.63
CA LYS A 246 -4.67 3.47 18.82
C LYS A 246 -5.88 3.77 17.94
N PHE A 247 -5.81 3.35 16.68
CA PHE A 247 -6.97 3.36 15.79
C PHE A 247 -7.64 2.00 15.85
N ASP A 248 -8.94 2.01 16.13
CA ASP A 248 -9.82 0.84 16.10
C ASP A 248 -10.38 0.63 14.69
#